data_AF-A0AAE2ZNM6-F1
#
_entry.id   AF-A0AAE2ZNM6-F1
#
_cell.length_a   1.000
_cell.length_b   1.000
_cell.length_c   1.000
_cell.angle_alpha   90.00
_cell.angle_beta   90.00
_cell.angle_gamma   90.00
#
_symmetry.space_group_name_H-M   'P 1'
#
loop_
_entity.id
_entity.type
_entity.pdbx_description
1 polymer ?
#
loop_
_entity_poly.entity_id
_entity_poly.type
_entity_poly.pdbx_seq_one_letter_code
_entity_poly.pdbx_strand_id
1 'polypeptide(L)'
;MHMDYHLLDLWERYGDLLWEPGKHKEACRAYIDEMHRFMILNNQRKFDNELLDSLTIEFRKKGNRNSTINRKFASLSKLLR
;
A
#
# COMPACT_ATOMS: atom_id res chain seq x y z
N MET A 1 -13.35 9.40 16.24
CA MET A 1 -13.21 9.62 14.78
C MET A 1 -12.39 8.45 14.23
N HIS A 2 -13.03 7.34 13.86
CA HIS A 2 -12.37 6.28 13.09
C HIS A 2 -12.46 6.71 11.63
N MET A 3 -11.39 7.32 11.12
CA MET A 3 -11.25 7.47 9.69
C MET A 3 -10.88 6.11 9.13
N ASP A 4 -11.87 5.42 8.56
CA ASP A 4 -11.66 4.24 7.74
C ASP A 4 -10.95 4.69 6.46
N TYR A 5 -9.62 4.74 6.51
CA TYR A 5 -8.83 5.21 5.37
C TYR A 5 -8.67 4.08 4.35
N HIS A 6 -9.46 4.14 3.28
CA HIS A 6 -9.21 3.34 2.10
C HIS A 6 -7.99 3.92 1.38
N LEU A 7 -6.92 3.14 1.25
CA LEU A 7 -5.69 3.54 0.56
C LEU A 7 -5.95 4.10 -0.86
N LEU A 8 -7.03 3.68 -1.52
CA LEU A 8 -7.39 4.18 -2.84
C LEU A 8 -7.91 5.61 -2.80
N ASP A 9 -8.66 6.00 -1.77
CA ASP A 9 -9.13 7.37 -1.61
C ASP A 9 -7.95 8.33 -1.43
N LEU A 10 -6.93 7.91 -0.67
CA LEU A 10 -5.69 8.67 -0.52
C LEU A 10 -4.95 8.77 -1.85
N TRP A 11 -4.87 7.67 -2.60
CA TRP A 11 -4.24 7.72 -3.93
C TRP A 11 -5.00 8.63 -4.88
N GLU A 12 -6.33 8.58 -4.93
CA GLU A 12 -7.12 9.44 -5.80
C GLU A 12 -6.93 10.92 -5.48
N ARG A 13 -6.75 11.26 -4.20
CA ARG A 13 -6.52 12.64 -3.76
C ARG A 13 -5.09 13.13 -3.98
N TYR A 14 -4.10 12.27 -3.72
CA TYR A 14 -2.70 12.69 -3.60
C TYR A 14 -1.76 12.01 -4.60
N GLY A 15 -2.18 10.96 -5.30
CA GLY A 15 -1.34 10.18 -6.20
C GLY A 15 -0.76 11.01 -7.35
N ASP A 16 -1.54 11.95 -7.88
CA ASP A 16 -1.08 12.86 -8.94
C ASP A 16 -0.12 13.95 -8.44
N LEU A 17 -0.23 14.34 -7.16
CA LEU A 17 0.68 15.28 -6.51
C LEU A 17 2.01 14.61 -6.14
N LEU A 18 1.96 13.35 -5.72
CA LEU A 18 3.11 12.63 -5.17
C LEU A 18 3.94 11.93 -6.25
N TRP A 19 3.36 11.56 -7.38
CA TRP A 19 4.07 10.85 -8.45
C TRP A 19 3.84 11.46 -9.83
N GLU A 20 4.96 11.68 -10.52
CA GLU A 20 5.00 12.02 -11.93
C GLU A 20 4.36 10.91 -12.79
N PRO A 21 3.64 11.25 -13.87
CA PRO A 21 3.09 10.28 -14.81
C PRO A 21 4.15 9.33 -15.37
N GLY A 22 3.81 8.03 -15.46
CA GLY A 22 4.64 7.01 -16.11
C GLY A 22 4.65 5.66 -15.39
N LYS A 23 5.47 4.74 -15.91
CA LYS A 23 5.54 3.32 -15.46
C LYS A 23 5.80 3.16 -13.95
N HIS A 24 6.57 4.07 -13.35
CA HIS A 24 6.84 4.02 -11.92
C HIS A 24 5.57 4.28 -11.10
N LYS A 25 4.78 5.29 -11.48
CA LYS A 25 3.50 5.62 -10.85
C LYS A 25 2.50 4.48 -11.00
N GLU A 26 2.41 3.86 -12.17
CA GLU A 26 1.57 2.68 -12.41
C GLU A 26 1.96 1.51 -11.49
N ALA A 27 3.27 1.24 -11.34
CA ALA A 27 3.75 0.22 -10.42
C ALA A 27 3.40 0.55 -8.96
N CYS A 28 3.57 1.82 -8.54
CA CYS A 28 3.18 2.27 -7.21
C CYS A 28 1.66 2.13 -6.99
N ARG A 29 0.83 2.52 -7.96
CA ARG A 29 -0.63 2.32 -7.89
C ARG A 29 -0.97 0.84 -7.70
N ALA A 30 -0.37 -0.04 -8.49
CA ALA A 30 -0.60 -1.47 -8.38
C ALA A 30 -0.20 -2.04 -7.00
N TYR A 31 0.87 -1.52 -6.40
CA TYR A 31 1.25 -1.88 -5.03
C TYR A 31 0.21 -1.43 -4.01
N ILE A 32 -0.26 -0.18 -4.11
CA ILE A 32 -1.28 0.39 -3.24
C ILE A 32 -2.61 -0.36 -3.39
N ASP A 33 -3.03 -0.67 -4.61
CA ASP A 33 -4.21 -1.48 -4.90
C ASP A 33 -4.13 -2.87 -4.26
N GLU A 34 -2.96 -3.53 -4.31
CA GLU A 34 -2.79 -4.84 -3.68
C GLU A 34 -2.89 -4.76 -2.15
N MET A 35 -2.22 -3.79 -1.53
CA MET A 35 -2.31 -3.56 -0.09
C MET A 35 -3.74 -3.21 0.33
N HIS A 36 -4.44 -2.41 -0.47
CA HIS A 36 -5.83 -2.07 -0.22
C HIS A 36 -6.73 -3.30 -0.22
N ARG A 37 -6.63 -4.16 -1.25
CA ARG A 37 -7.40 -5.41 -1.31
C ARG A 37 -7.10 -6.31 -0.12
N PHE A 38 -5.83 -6.42 0.29
CA PHE A 38 -5.47 -7.19 1.48
C PHE A 38 -6.16 -6.65 2.73
N MET A 39 -6.16 -5.32 2.92
CA MET A 39 -6.81 -4.70 4.08
C MET A 39 -8.31 -4.98 4.12
N ILE A 40 -9.01 -4.84 2.99
CA ILE A 40 -10.45 -5.12 2.88
C ILE A 40 -10.76 -6.58 3.22
N LEU A 41 -10.03 -7.53 2.62
CA LEU A 41 -10.26 -8.96 2.83
C LEU A 41 -10.00 -9.41 4.27
N ASN A 42 -9.10 -8.72 4.98
CA ASN A 42 -8.75 -9.05 6.36
C ASN A 42 -9.40 -8.10 7.40
N ASN A 43 -10.34 -7.26 6.97
CA ASN A 43 -11.01 -6.23 7.80
C ASN A 43 -10.02 -5.37 8.62
N GLN A 44 -8.85 -5.09 8.03
CA GLN A 44 -7.81 -4.27 8.64
C GLN A 44 -8.11 -2.80 8.34
N ARG A 45 -8.31 -2.00 9.39
CA ARG A 45 -8.72 -0.58 9.29
C ARG A 45 -7.69 0.40 9.84
N LYS A 46 -6.58 -0.11 10.40
CA LYS A 46 -5.53 0.69 11.02
C LYS A 46 -4.22 0.49 10.28
N PHE A 47 -3.47 1.58 10.14
CA PHE A 47 -2.09 1.55 9.66
C PHE A 47 -1.14 1.47 10.86
N ASP A 48 -0.88 0.26 11.34
CA ASP A 48 0.00 -0.02 12.46
C ASP A 48 1.01 -1.13 12.11
N ASN A 49 1.88 -1.45 13.07
CA ASN A 49 2.90 -2.48 12.89
C ASN A 49 2.30 -3.87 12.63
N GLU A 50 1.11 -4.15 13.18
CA GLU A 50 0.43 -5.44 12.97
C GLU A 50 -0.02 -5.60 11.50
N LEU A 51 -0.52 -4.53 10.88
CA LEU A 51 -0.80 -4.53 9.44
C LEU A 51 0.48 -4.75 8.62
N LEU A 52 1.59 -4.06 8.96
CA LEU A 52 2.85 -4.19 8.23
C LEU A 52 3.43 -5.61 8.31
N ASP A 53 3.34 -6.24 9.49
CA ASP A 53 3.76 -7.63 9.68
C ASP A 53 2.87 -8.60 8.87
N SER A 54 1.56 -8.39 8.90
CA SER A 54 0.59 -9.19 8.13
C SER A 54 0.83 -9.09 6.61
N LEU A 55 1.06 -7.88 6.10
CA LEU A 55 1.42 -7.63 4.70
C LEU A 55 2.76 -8.28 4.34
N THR A 56 3.74 -8.23 5.24
CA THR A 56 5.05 -8.88 5.02
C THR A 56 4.90 -10.39 4.88
N ILE A 57 4.11 -11.02 5.74
CA ILE A 57 3.81 -12.45 5.68
C ILE A 57 3.12 -12.79 4.36
N GLU A 58 2.09 -12.02 3.99
CA GLU A 58 1.34 -12.23 2.75
C GLU A 58 2.22 -12.11 1.50
N PHE A 59 3.03 -11.06 1.41
CA PHE A 59 3.91 -10.87 0.25
C PHE A 59 4.98 -11.96 0.16
N ARG A 60 5.51 -12.43 1.30
CA ARG A 60 6.42 -13.58 1.33
C ARG A 60 5.75 -14.86 0.85
N LYS A 61 4.50 -15.13 1.25
CA LYS A 61 3.72 -16.27 0.74
C LYS A 61 3.52 -16.21 -0.78
N LYS A 62 3.39 -15.01 -1.34
CA LYS A 62 3.35 -14.75 -2.79
C LYS A 62 4.72 -14.76 -3.48
N GLY A 63 5.79 -15.19 -2.80
CA GLY A 63 7.14 -15.29 -3.38
C GLY A 63 7.82 -13.94 -3.66
N ASN A 64 7.33 -12.84 -3.07
CA ASN A 64 7.97 -11.54 -3.27
C ASN A 64 9.33 -11.51 -2.54
N ARG A 65 10.38 -11.14 -3.26
CA ARG A 65 11.70 -10.89 -2.67
C ARG A 65 11.63 -9.66 -1.74
N ASN A 66 12.52 -9.60 -0.74
CA ASN A 66 12.60 -8.47 0.19
C ASN A 66 12.70 -7.12 -0.53
N SER A 67 13.43 -7.04 -1.65
CA SER A 67 13.53 -5.79 -2.43
C SER A 67 12.18 -5.35 -3.04
N THR A 68 11.31 -6.28 -3.40
CA THR A 68 9.95 -5.98 -3.87
C THR A 68 9.06 -5.52 -2.72
N ILE A 69 9.13 -6.20 -1.57
CA ILE A 69 8.38 -5.81 -0.36
C ILE A 69 8.77 -4.39 0.07
N ASN A 70 10.06 -4.08 0.09
CA ASN A 70 10.54 -2.74 0.45
C ASN A 70 10.03 -1.66 -0.53
N ARG A 71 9.93 -1.95 -1.83
CA ARG A 71 9.34 -0.99 -2.80
C ARG A 71 7.84 -0.78 -2.56
N LYS A 72 7.10 -1.83 -2.19
CA LYS A 72 5.69 -1.72 -1.80
C LYS A 72 5.54 -0.83 -0.58
N PHE A 73 6.29 -1.10 0.49
CA PHE A 73 6.25 -0.26 1.69
C PHE A 73 6.75 1.16 1.48
N ALA A 74 7.77 1.39 0.66
CA ALA A 74 8.18 2.74 0.30
C ALA A 74 7.05 3.54 -0.40
N SER A 75 6.27 2.86 -1.24
CA SER A 75 5.10 3.48 -1.90
C SER A 75 4.00 3.80 -0.89
N LEU A 76 3.74 2.89 0.05
CA LEU A 76 2.80 3.09 1.15
C LEU A 76 3.22 4.26 2.06
N SER A 77 4.47 4.26 2.54
CA SER A 77 5.01 5.31 3.38
C SER A 77 4.97 6.68 2.71
N LYS A 78 5.22 6.74 1.39
CA LYS A 78 5.10 7.98 0.63
C LYS A 78 3.65 8.47 0.52
N LEU A 79 2.68 7.55 0.40
CA LEU A 79 1.25 7.91 0.33
C LEU A 79 0.69 8.39 1.67
N LEU A 80 1.19 7.86 2.78
CA LEU A 80 0.73 8.18 4.14
C LEU A 80 1.44 9.39 4.77
N ARG A 81 2.39 10.01 4.06
CA ARG A 81 3.18 11.14 4.55
C ARG A 81 2.48 12.46 4.28
#